data_AF-A0A932NRT1-F1
#
_entry.id   AF-A0A932NRT1-F1
#
_cell.length_a   1.000
_cell.length_b   1.000
_cell.length_c   1.000
_cell.angle_alpha   90.00
_cell.angle_beta   90.00
_cell.angle_gamma   90.00
#
_symmetry.space_group_name_H-M   'P 1'
#
loop_
_entity.id
_entity.type
_entity.pdbx_description
1 polymer ?
#
loop_
_entity_poly.entity_id
_entity_poly.type
_entity_poly.pdbx_seq_one_letter_code
_entity_poly.pdbx_strand_id
1 'polypeptide(L)'
;MTPAHLLLSLLIIAAPAHARDAFEWNFMDASIPGRWEIQRLTTATPTAAGLHIKTDVEGKMSRVTEFPHGVEAIVMSLGQSTPTEAILLWHIRGSPANEFVELPFEIAGGPRTEVKLAVNDYPQWDPRTDRIGIVFPPHAEVTIQRIAFFRWNLFEKTWEAVKSFWTLDTFRPYTINFLWGPVLTFNPISRERLFRSIPPVGWSVNRILYVTMILIGLACMFWHMRQKRRGVREALRRPLTIFLLSLAGLWLFYDLRMGLETIAYYVRDYRTYVAADADERTFRDRGYFYDFVDQVLPHVQGRKRYIFLSPFRWPYLGAVRYLTYPSIPTEPTQAENGVDTWVIFQRSDMSVNAEGSLLMDGQVVTPPGTVLLDFAPGSFVFRTRPAGSL
;
A
#
# COMPACT_ATOMS: atom_id res chain seq x y z
N MET A 1 21.17 6.16 42.73
CA MET A 1 21.54 6.06 41.30
C MET A 1 23.02 6.34 41.19
N THR A 2 23.80 5.39 40.67
CA THR A 2 25.24 5.59 40.49
C THR A 2 25.50 6.56 39.32
N PRO A 3 26.61 7.33 39.33
CA PRO A 3 26.95 8.23 38.22
C PRO A 3 27.04 7.51 36.86
N ALA A 4 27.31 6.20 36.87
CA ALA A 4 27.26 5.34 35.67
C ALA A 4 25.85 5.23 35.05
N HIS A 5 24.79 5.24 35.86
CA HIS A 5 23.41 5.18 35.34
C HIS A 5 22.98 6.52 34.75
N LEU A 6 23.44 7.63 35.34
CA LEU A 6 23.18 8.98 34.83
C LEU A 6 23.89 9.22 33.48
N LEU A 7 25.13 8.74 33.35
CA LEU A 7 25.90 8.80 32.10
C LEU A 7 25.28 7.95 30.98
N LEU A 8 24.75 6.77 31.31
CA LEU A 8 24.03 5.92 30.36
C LEU A 8 22.72 6.57 29.89
N SER A 9 21.97 7.20 30.80
CA SER A 9 20.77 7.97 30.42
C SER A 9 21.09 9.24 29.64
N LEU A 10 22.23 9.91 29.90
CA LEU A 10 22.66 11.07 29.13
C LEU A 10 23.19 10.70 27.73
N LEU A 11 23.80 9.51 27.57
CA LEU A 11 24.18 8.94 26.27
C LEU A 11 22.97 8.50 25.42
N ILE A 12 21.82 8.27 26.04
CA ILE A 12 20.55 7.98 25.33
C ILE A 12 19.86 9.27 24.86
N ILE A 13 20.11 10.42 25.52
CA ILE A 13 19.40 11.68 25.25
C ILE A 13 20.15 12.57 24.24
N ALA A 14 21.47 12.45 24.11
CA ALA A 14 22.24 13.13 23.08
C ALA A 14 22.49 12.20 21.88
N ALA A 15 21.43 11.74 21.23
CA ALA A 15 21.58 11.27 19.85
C ALA A 15 21.91 12.51 19.02
N PRO A 16 23.12 12.65 18.42
CA PRO A 16 23.38 13.77 17.52
C PRO A 16 22.26 13.83 16.47
N ALA A 17 21.99 15.01 15.93
CA ALA A 17 21.11 15.16 14.78
C ALA A 17 21.65 14.27 13.64
N HIS A 18 21.16 13.02 13.58
CA HIS A 18 21.77 11.94 12.81
C HIS A 18 21.29 12.07 11.38
N ALA A 19 22.10 12.74 10.58
CA ALA A 19 21.77 13.16 9.22
C ALA A 19 21.53 11.95 8.29
N ARG A 20 20.33 11.93 7.70
CA ARG A 20 20.05 11.31 6.41
C ARG A 20 20.98 11.92 5.35
N ASP A 21 21.70 11.08 4.61
CA ASP A 21 22.47 11.56 3.45
C ASP A 21 21.51 11.81 2.30
N ALA A 22 21.66 12.96 1.64
CA ALA A 22 20.86 13.33 0.48
C ALA A 22 21.78 13.82 -0.63
N PHE A 23 21.60 13.27 -1.82
CA PHE A 23 22.19 13.75 -3.07
C PHE A 23 21.06 14.23 -3.97
N GLU A 24 21.18 15.45 -4.51
CA GLU A 24 20.06 16.11 -5.18
C GLU A 24 20.43 16.58 -6.58
N TRP A 25 19.52 16.35 -7.52
CA TRP A 25 19.47 16.97 -8.83
C TRP A 25 18.33 17.98 -8.82
N ASN A 26 18.71 19.26 -8.79
CA ASN A 26 17.79 20.37 -8.87
C ASN A 26 17.73 20.86 -10.32
N PHE A 27 16.53 20.94 -10.88
CA PHE A 27 16.25 21.41 -12.25
C PHE A 27 15.58 22.79 -12.27
N MET A 28 15.38 23.40 -11.10
CA MET A 28 14.83 24.74 -10.97
C MET A 28 15.81 25.79 -11.51
N ASP A 29 15.32 27.02 -11.67
CA ASP A 29 16.11 28.19 -12.08
C ASP A 29 16.83 28.00 -13.42
N ALA A 30 16.17 27.28 -14.35
CA ALA A 30 16.67 26.96 -15.68
C ALA A 30 18.03 26.23 -15.70
N SER A 31 18.36 25.51 -14.62
CA SER A 31 19.59 24.72 -14.52
C SER A 31 19.35 23.26 -14.89
N ILE A 32 20.32 22.64 -15.55
CA ILE A 32 20.31 21.18 -15.81
C ILE A 32 21.54 20.59 -15.13
N PRO A 33 21.36 19.74 -14.10
CA PRO A 33 22.47 19.17 -13.36
C PRO A 33 23.13 18.07 -14.18
N GLY A 34 24.40 18.27 -14.54
CA GLY A 34 25.22 17.30 -15.26
C GLY A 34 24.84 17.11 -16.73
N ARG A 35 25.29 16.00 -17.33
CA ARG A 35 25.01 15.65 -18.74
C ARG A 35 23.96 14.54 -18.80
N TRP A 36 22.94 14.76 -19.62
CA TRP A 36 21.85 13.82 -19.83
C TRP A 36 21.81 13.37 -21.28
N GLU A 37 21.58 12.09 -21.46
CA GLU A 37 21.33 11.45 -22.73
C GLU A 37 19.84 11.38 -22.97
N ILE A 38 19.41 12.02 -24.04
CA ILE A 38 18.01 12.17 -24.42
C ILE A 38 17.77 11.35 -25.69
N GLN A 39 16.71 10.54 -25.68
CA GLN A 39 16.28 9.75 -26.82
C GLN A 39 14.78 9.99 -27.04
N ARG A 40 14.39 10.39 -28.26
CA ARG A 40 12.98 10.51 -28.69
C ARG A 40 12.11 11.45 -27.83
N LEU A 41 12.69 12.44 -27.14
CA LEU A 41 11.93 13.55 -26.57
C LEU A 41 11.66 14.59 -27.66
N THR A 42 10.44 15.11 -27.72
CA THR A 42 10.08 16.20 -28.65
C THR A 42 10.72 17.50 -28.19
N THR A 43 10.60 17.82 -26.91
CA THR A 43 11.30 18.95 -26.28
C THR A 43 11.79 18.59 -24.89
N ALA A 44 12.94 19.15 -24.52
CA ALA A 44 13.49 19.11 -23.17
C ALA A 44 14.14 20.47 -22.89
N THR A 45 13.34 21.42 -22.39
CA THR A 45 13.73 22.82 -22.25
C THR A 45 13.79 23.21 -20.77
N PRO A 46 14.93 23.74 -20.28
CA PRO A 46 15.00 24.24 -18.91
C PRO A 46 14.16 25.51 -18.76
N THR A 47 13.39 25.59 -17.70
CA THR A 47 12.56 26.75 -17.34
C THR A 47 12.80 27.14 -15.89
N ALA A 48 12.31 28.31 -15.46
CA ALA A 48 12.37 28.69 -14.05
C ALA A 48 11.63 27.70 -13.12
N ALA A 49 10.58 27.05 -13.64
CA ALA A 49 9.77 26.09 -12.90
C ALA A 49 10.34 24.66 -12.89
N GLY A 50 11.42 24.38 -13.59
CA GLY A 50 11.98 23.04 -13.77
C GLY A 50 12.36 22.72 -15.22
N LEU A 51 12.81 21.50 -15.45
CA LEU A 51 13.01 20.95 -16.80
C LEU A 51 11.67 20.52 -17.37
N HIS A 52 11.19 21.25 -18.37
CA HIS A 52 9.95 20.94 -19.08
C HIS A 52 10.20 19.95 -20.21
N ILE A 53 9.50 18.82 -20.17
CA ILE A 53 9.63 17.70 -21.11
C ILE A 53 8.32 17.50 -21.83
N LYS A 54 8.39 17.41 -23.16
CA LYS A 54 7.27 17.02 -24.01
C LYS A 54 7.66 15.84 -24.90
N THR A 55 6.74 14.91 -25.09
CA THR A 55 6.92 13.73 -25.94
C THR A 55 5.77 13.58 -26.93
N ASP A 56 6.06 13.25 -28.20
CA ASP A 56 5.05 12.80 -29.17
C ASP A 56 4.97 11.27 -29.23
N VAL A 57 6.11 10.61 -29.02
CA VAL A 57 6.26 9.16 -28.88
C VAL A 57 6.94 8.86 -27.55
N GLU A 58 6.96 7.60 -27.13
CA GLU A 58 7.71 7.21 -25.93
C GLU A 58 9.16 7.71 -26.01
N GLY A 59 9.56 8.43 -24.95
CA GLY A 59 10.82 9.15 -24.91
C GLY A 59 11.55 8.89 -23.60
N LYS A 60 12.88 8.87 -23.68
CA LYS A 60 13.75 8.47 -22.57
C LYS A 60 14.78 9.56 -22.28
N MET A 61 15.01 9.79 -20.99
CA MET A 61 16.07 10.64 -20.48
C MET A 61 16.89 9.84 -19.47
N SER A 62 18.20 9.74 -19.67
CA SER A 62 19.08 8.98 -18.77
C SER A 62 20.41 9.67 -18.55
N ARG A 63 21.11 9.33 -17.48
CA ARG A 63 22.39 9.91 -17.13
C ARG A 63 23.30 8.87 -16.49
N VAL A 64 24.56 8.89 -16.90
CA VAL A 64 25.65 8.24 -16.17
C VAL A 64 25.99 9.08 -14.94
N THR A 65 26.04 8.44 -13.78
CA THR A 65 26.21 9.13 -12.51
C THR A 65 27.03 8.29 -11.53
N GLU A 66 27.77 8.97 -10.67
CA GLU A 66 28.43 8.36 -9.53
C GLU A 66 27.76 8.89 -8.26
N PHE A 67 27.05 8.00 -7.55
CA PHE A 67 26.41 8.38 -6.30
C PHE A 67 27.43 8.45 -5.16
N PRO A 68 27.43 9.52 -4.33
CA PRO A 68 28.35 9.64 -3.19
C PRO A 68 28.10 8.58 -2.10
N HIS A 69 26.92 7.97 -2.11
CA HIS A 69 26.50 6.95 -1.17
C HIS A 69 25.56 5.93 -1.84
N GLY A 70 25.34 4.79 -1.18
CA GLY A 70 24.33 3.83 -1.64
C GLY A 70 22.93 4.45 -1.55
N VAL A 71 22.15 4.42 -2.62
CA VAL A 71 20.79 4.97 -2.68
C VAL A 71 19.79 3.91 -2.22
N GLU A 72 18.88 4.32 -1.34
CA GLU A 72 17.84 3.45 -0.77
C GLU A 72 16.44 3.92 -1.15
N ALA A 73 16.27 5.23 -1.33
CA ALA A 73 15.01 5.79 -1.81
C ALA A 73 15.26 6.98 -2.74
N ILE A 74 14.29 7.22 -3.62
CA ILE A 74 14.27 8.31 -4.57
C ILE A 74 13.00 9.12 -4.33
N VAL A 75 13.11 10.44 -4.23
CA VAL A 75 11.95 11.34 -4.20
C VAL A 75 12.05 12.30 -5.36
N MET A 76 11.01 12.33 -6.18
CA MET A 76 10.91 13.20 -7.35
C MET A 76 9.82 14.23 -7.12
N SER A 77 10.13 15.50 -7.34
CA SER A 77 9.15 16.58 -7.41
C SER A 77 8.88 16.87 -8.89
N LEU A 78 7.66 16.59 -9.33
CA LEU A 78 7.23 16.62 -10.73
C LEU A 78 5.94 17.45 -10.85
N GLY A 79 5.69 18.09 -11.98
CA GLY A 79 4.43 18.79 -12.27
C GLY A 79 3.88 18.39 -13.64
N GLN A 80 2.56 18.24 -13.76
CA GLN A 80 1.87 17.94 -15.01
C GLN A 80 0.38 18.28 -14.91
N SER A 81 -0.30 18.47 -16.04
CA SER A 81 -1.74 18.77 -16.08
C SER A 81 -2.61 17.52 -15.87
N THR A 82 -2.27 16.41 -16.53
CA THR A 82 -3.03 15.14 -16.49
C THR A 82 -2.24 14.05 -15.80
N PRO A 83 -2.87 13.19 -14.96
CA PRO A 83 -2.22 11.99 -14.43
C PRO A 83 -1.62 11.13 -15.53
N THR A 84 -0.39 10.67 -15.32
CA THR A 84 0.40 9.95 -16.33
C THR A 84 1.31 8.94 -15.63
N GLU A 85 1.55 7.79 -16.26
CA GLU A 85 2.50 6.78 -15.78
C GLU A 85 3.87 7.00 -16.44
N ALA A 86 4.94 7.01 -15.64
CA ALA A 86 6.31 7.08 -16.11
C ALA A 86 7.11 5.88 -15.59
N ILE A 87 8.25 5.59 -16.19
CA ILE A 87 9.07 4.42 -15.79
C ILE A 87 10.43 4.91 -15.32
N LEU A 88 10.81 4.55 -14.10
CA LEU A 88 12.18 4.71 -13.60
C LEU A 88 13.05 3.59 -14.18
N LEU A 89 14.19 3.96 -14.75
CA LEU A 89 15.19 3.04 -15.27
C LEU A 89 16.45 3.07 -14.44
N TRP A 90 17.04 1.91 -14.16
CA TRP A 90 18.41 1.83 -13.66
C TRP A 90 19.18 0.66 -14.29
N HIS A 91 20.49 0.82 -14.36
CA HIS A 91 21.40 -0.21 -14.84
C HIS A 91 21.96 -1.01 -13.65
N ILE A 92 22.13 -2.33 -13.81
CA ILE A 92 22.80 -3.17 -12.81
C ILE A 92 24.29 -3.21 -13.16
N ARG A 93 25.18 -2.81 -12.24
CA ARG A 93 26.62 -2.83 -12.56
C ARG A 93 27.08 -4.23 -12.97
N GLY A 94 27.73 -4.32 -14.12
CA GLY A 94 28.20 -5.57 -14.70
C GLY A 94 27.26 -6.21 -15.72
N SER A 95 26.01 -5.73 -15.86
CA SER A 95 25.18 -6.08 -17.02
C SER A 95 25.62 -5.31 -18.29
N PRO A 96 25.17 -5.73 -19.49
CA PRO A 96 25.35 -4.94 -20.70
C PRO A 96 24.77 -3.53 -20.57
N ALA A 97 25.49 -2.51 -21.06
CA ALA A 97 25.18 -1.09 -20.85
C ALA A 97 23.80 -0.60 -21.37
N ASN A 98 23.13 -1.43 -22.18
CA ASN A 98 21.81 -1.17 -22.75
C ASN A 98 20.67 -1.90 -22.02
N GLU A 99 20.99 -2.76 -21.05
CA GLU A 99 19.99 -3.45 -20.23
C GLU A 99 19.62 -2.60 -19.02
N PHE A 100 18.34 -2.25 -18.93
CA PHE A 100 17.81 -1.50 -17.80
C PHE A 100 16.77 -2.34 -17.09
N VAL A 101 16.71 -2.19 -15.77
CA VAL A 101 15.56 -2.60 -14.99
C VAL A 101 14.57 -1.45 -14.95
N GLU A 102 13.30 -1.79 -15.04
CA GLU A 102 12.20 -0.85 -15.17
C GLU A 102 11.32 -0.89 -13.92
N LEU A 103 10.96 0.29 -13.40
CA LEU A 103 9.99 0.44 -12.33
C LEU A 103 8.95 1.50 -12.72
N PRO A 104 7.73 1.08 -13.12
CA PRO A 104 6.65 2.03 -13.38
C PRO A 104 6.24 2.77 -12.11
N PHE A 105 5.86 4.03 -12.26
CA PHE A 105 5.29 4.87 -11.21
C PHE A 105 4.31 5.89 -11.78
N GLU A 106 3.26 6.17 -11.01
CA GLU A 106 2.27 7.18 -11.38
C GLU A 106 2.71 8.56 -10.92
N ILE A 107 2.52 9.54 -11.79
CA ILE A 107 2.59 10.95 -11.47
C ILE A 107 1.13 11.42 -11.33
N ALA A 108 0.77 12.01 -10.19
CA ALA A 108 -0.54 12.63 -10.03
C ALA A 108 -0.59 13.97 -10.78
N GLY A 109 -1.75 14.30 -11.36
CA GLY A 109 -2.00 15.61 -11.98
C GLY A 109 -1.91 16.73 -10.94
N GLY A 110 -1.18 17.79 -11.27
CA GLY A 110 -0.98 18.95 -10.40
C GLY A 110 0.29 19.74 -10.73
N PRO A 111 0.38 21.01 -10.27
CA PRO A 111 1.54 21.86 -10.52
C PRO A 111 2.81 21.36 -9.81
N ARG A 112 2.65 20.60 -8.73
CA ARG A 112 3.73 19.97 -7.98
C ARG A 112 3.22 18.75 -7.21
N THR A 113 3.73 17.59 -7.59
CA THR A 113 3.46 16.28 -7.02
C THR A 113 4.78 15.65 -6.57
N GLU A 114 4.81 15.09 -5.36
CA GLU A 114 5.96 14.31 -4.90
C GLU A 114 5.72 12.82 -5.10
N VAL A 115 6.58 12.18 -5.89
CA VAL A 115 6.62 10.73 -6.06
C VAL A 115 7.75 10.18 -5.17
N LYS A 116 7.40 9.32 -4.22
CA LYS A 116 8.36 8.69 -3.29
C LYS A 116 8.53 7.21 -3.62
N LEU A 117 9.73 6.82 -4.04
CA LEU A 117 10.08 5.44 -4.41
C LEU A 117 11.05 4.85 -3.38
N ALA A 118 10.64 3.78 -2.69
CA ALA A 118 11.51 2.94 -1.89
C ALA A 118 12.20 1.92 -2.79
N VAL A 119 13.27 2.33 -3.46
CA VAL A 119 13.94 1.48 -4.47
C VAL A 119 14.66 0.28 -3.85
N ASN A 120 15.03 0.36 -2.58
CA ASN A 120 15.61 -0.76 -1.82
C ASN A 120 14.66 -1.96 -1.63
N ASP A 121 13.37 -1.79 -1.90
CA ASP A 121 12.35 -2.83 -1.77
C ASP A 121 12.35 -3.77 -2.99
N TYR A 122 13.06 -3.40 -4.07
CA TYR A 122 13.16 -4.18 -5.30
C TYR A 122 14.42 -5.04 -5.31
N PRO A 123 14.33 -6.38 -5.50
CA PRO A 123 15.49 -7.27 -5.47
C PRO A 123 16.58 -6.95 -6.50
N GLN A 124 16.20 -6.39 -7.65
CA GLN A 124 17.10 -6.03 -8.74
C GLN A 124 17.74 -4.64 -8.58
N TRP A 125 17.43 -3.93 -7.48
CA TRP A 125 18.00 -2.61 -7.23
C TRP A 125 19.50 -2.69 -6.95
N ASP A 126 20.29 -1.90 -7.69
CA ASP A 126 21.71 -1.67 -7.38
C ASP A 126 21.83 -0.33 -6.63
N PRO A 127 22.16 -0.32 -5.32
CA PRO A 127 22.29 0.91 -4.55
C PRO A 127 23.35 1.87 -5.08
N ARG A 128 24.28 1.41 -5.92
CA ARG A 128 25.28 2.27 -6.57
C ARG A 128 25.22 2.13 -8.09
N THR A 129 24.02 2.05 -8.64
CA THR A 129 23.82 2.08 -10.09
C THR A 129 24.61 3.24 -10.71
N ASP A 130 25.31 2.94 -11.81
CA ASP A 130 26.14 3.87 -12.58
C ASP A 130 25.32 4.64 -13.62
N ARG A 131 24.07 4.21 -13.87
CA ARG A 131 23.20 4.84 -14.85
C ARG A 131 21.74 4.76 -14.42
N ILE A 132 21.07 5.91 -14.45
CA ILE A 132 19.65 6.02 -14.09
C ILE A 132 18.93 6.90 -15.11
N GLY A 133 17.65 6.65 -15.32
CA GLY A 133 16.83 7.42 -16.24
C GLY A 133 15.34 7.34 -15.94
N ILE A 134 14.58 8.07 -16.73
CA ILE A 134 13.12 8.09 -16.72
C ILE A 134 12.64 7.94 -18.16
N VAL A 135 11.65 7.07 -18.39
CA VAL A 135 10.89 6.99 -19.64
C VAL A 135 9.55 7.66 -19.42
N PHE A 136 9.17 8.47 -20.40
CA PHE A 136 7.91 9.16 -20.46
C PHE A 136 7.07 8.54 -21.59
N PRO A 137 5.77 8.33 -21.36
CA PRO A 137 4.89 7.75 -22.37
C PRO A 137 4.68 8.74 -23.53
N PRO A 138 4.05 8.30 -24.64
CA PRO A 138 3.64 9.19 -25.71
C PRO A 138 2.72 10.31 -25.20
N HIS A 139 2.84 11.51 -25.78
CA HIS A 139 2.00 12.67 -25.47
C HIS A 139 2.11 13.17 -24.01
N ALA A 140 3.20 12.87 -23.31
CA ALA A 140 3.43 13.35 -21.97
C ALA A 140 3.92 14.80 -21.97
N GLU A 141 3.43 15.58 -21.00
CA GLU A 141 3.89 16.94 -20.71
C GLU A 141 4.22 17.03 -19.22
N VAL A 142 5.50 16.89 -18.90
CA VAL A 142 5.99 16.77 -17.51
C VAL A 142 7.07 17.79 -17.23
N THR A 143 6.96 18.48 -16.11
CA THR A 143 8.00 19.38 -15.60
C THR A 143 8.71 18.71 -14.43
N ILE A 144 9.98 18.34 -14.61
CA ILE A 144 10.83 17.81 -13.54
C ILE A 144 11.41 18.99 -12.77
N GLN A 145 11.12 19.07 -11.47
CA GLN A 145 11.63 20.13 -10.59
C GLN A 145 12.87 19.67 -9.84
N ARG A 146 12.79 18.47 -9.26
CA ARG A 146 13.83 17.92 -8.39
C ARG A 146 13.82 16.40 -8.39
N ILE A 147 15.00 15.80 -8.34
CA ILE A 147 15.19 14.37 -8.05
C ILE A 147 16.19 14.26 -6.90
N ALA A 148 15.77 13.69 -5.78
CA ALA A 148 16.60 13.51 -4.59
C ALA A 148 16.79 12.03 -4.25
N PHE A 149 18.02 11.67 -3.93
CA PHE A 149 18.47 10.32 -3.63
C PHE A 149 18.88 10.24 -2.17
N PHE A 150 18.31 9.28 -1.44
CA PHE A 150 18.48 9.22 0.01
C PHE A 150 19.15 7.93 0.47
N ARG A 151 19.91 8.07 1.55
CA ARG A 151 20.43 6.97 2.35
C ARG A 151 20.24 7.28 3.82
N TRP A 152 19.94 6.24 4.59
CA TRP A 152 19.87 6.33 6.04
C TRP A 152 21.06 5.65 6.68
N ASN A 153 21.53 6.20 7.80
CA ASN A 153 22.58 5.58 8.57
C ASN A 153 22.03 4.40 9.41
N LEU A 154 22.91 3.58 9.99
CA LEU A 154 22.51 2.37 10.71
C LEU A 154 21.57 2.66 11.91
N PHE A 155 21.77 3.80 12.58
CA PHE A 155 20.93 4.19 13.71
C PHE A 155 19.51 4.52 13.24
N GLU A 156 19.36 5.36 12.21
CA GLU A 156 18.07 5.66 11.60
C GLU A 156 17.37 4.41 11.08
N LYS A 157 18.11 3.50 10.43
CA LYS A 157 17.58 2.22 9.97
C LYS A 157 17.03 1.38 11.10
N THR A 158 17.77 1.31 12.22
CA THR A 158 17.34 0.56 13.41
C THR A 158 16.11 1.19 14.03
N TRP A 159 16.06 2.52 14.09
CA TRP A 159 14.91 3.25 14.60
C TRP A 159 13.67 3.09 13.73
N GLU A 160 13.82 3.15 12.39
CA GLU A 160 12.73 2.88 11.46
C GLU A 160 12.29 1.41 11.50
N ALA A 161 13.19 0.47 11.76
CA ALA A 161 12.82 -0.93 12.01
C ALA A 161 11.96 -1.05 13.28
N VAL A 162 12.35 -0.42 14.39
CA VAL A 162 11.54 -0.37 15.61
C VAL A 162 10.17 0.25 15.33
N LYS A 163 10.10 1.37 14.61
CA LYS A 163 8.82 1.97 14.22
C LYS A 163 8.00 1.04 13.34
N SER A 164 8.62 0.37 12.37
CA SER A 164 7.95 -0.55 11.45
C SER A 164 7.32 -1.73 12.19
N PHE A 165 8.01 -2.28 13.20
CA PHE A 165 7.48 -3.31 14.07
C PHE A 165 6.15 -2.89 14.73
N TRP A 166 6.07 -1.63 15.16
CA TRP A 166 4.87 -1.05 15.78
C TRP A 166 3.89 -0.43 14.79
N THR A 167 4.20 -0.40 13.49
CA THR A 167 3.22 -0.04 12.47
C THR A 167 2.22 -1.19 12.35
N LEU A 168 0.98 -0.92 12.69
CA LEU A 168 -0.11 -1.88 12.58
C LEU A 168 -0.55 -1.97 11.11
N ASP A 169 -0.84 -3.18 10.64
CA ASP A 169 -1.43 -3.36 9.32
C ASP A 169 -2.83 -2.74 9.29
N THR A 170 -3.32 -2.42 8.10
CA THR A 170 -4.72 -2.10 7.86
C THR A 170 -5.43 -3.39 7.48
N PHE A 171 -6.51 -3.74 8.17
CA PHE A 171 -7.26 -4.95 7.82
C PHE A 171 -7.73 -4.91 6.37
N ARG A 172 -7.44 -5.98 5.63
CA ARG A 172 -7.84 -6.21 4.25
C ARG A 172 -8.51 -7.58 4.13
N PRO A 173 -9.32 -7.86 3.10
CA PRO A 173 -10.05 -9.13 2.98
C PRO A 173 -9.21 -10.40 3.15
N TYR A 174 -7.92 -10.37 2.80
CA TYR A 174 -7.01 -11.51 2.93
C TYR A 174 -6.43 -11.72 4.34
N THR A 175 -6.52 -10.72 5.24
CA THR A 175 -5.95 -10.84 6.61
C THR A 175 -6.67 -11.89 7.46
N ILE A 176 -7.87 -12.35 7.02
CA ILE A 176 -8.58 -13.48 7.62
C ILE A 176 -7.82 -14.80 7.42
N ASN A 177 -7.13 -14.96 6.29
CA ASN A 177 -6.40 -16.19 5.94
C ASN A 177 -4.89 -16.06 6.18
N PHE A 178 -4.35 -14.83 6.17
CA PHE A 178 -2.93 -14.55 6.35
C PHE A 178 -2.72 -13.32 7.23
N LEU A 179 -2.47 -13.54 8.53
CA LEU A 179 -1.80 -12.55 9.35
C LEU A 179 -0.31 -12.58 8.99
N TRP A 180 0.08 -11.65 8.11
CA TRP A 180 1.48 -11.34 7.91
C TRP A 180 2.00 -10.85 9.25
N GLY A 181 2.80 -11.68 9.94
CA GLY A 181 3.47 -11.25 11.17
C GLY A 181 4.21 -9.92 10.93
N PRO A 182 4.60 -9.20 12.00
CA PRO A 182 5.20 -7.87 11.89
C PRO A 182 6.35 -7.86 10.88
N VAL A 183 6.41 -6.80 10.07
CA VAL A 183 7.39 -6.63 8.99
C VAL A 183 8.24 -5.40 9.29
N LEU A 184 9.55 -5.52 9.09
CA LEU A 184 10.50 -4.43 9.28
C LEU A 184 10.84 -3.79 7.95
N THR A 185 10.89 -2.46 7.97
CA THR A 185 11.53 -1.64 6.95
C THR A 185 12.61 -0.79 7.58
N PHE A 186 13.54 -0.29 6.76
CA PHE A 186 14.74 0.39 7.25
C PHE A 186 14.80 1.87 6.83
N ASN A 187 13.74 2.40 6.23
CA ASN A 187 13.64 3.82 5.92
C ASN A 187 12.18 4.29 6.00
N PRO A 188 11.94 5.59 6.25
CA PRO A 188 10.60 6.11 6.46
C PRO A 188 9.70 6.00 5.22
N ILE A 189 10.27 6.01 4.01
CA ILE A 189 9.50 5.91 2.76
C ILE A 189 8.93 4.50 2.60
N SER A 190 9.74 3.48 2.87
CA SER A 190 9.31 2.07 2.88
C SER A 190 8.25 1.85 3.96
N ARG A 191 8.44 2.42 5.16
CA ARG A 191 7.45 2.32 6.26
C ARG A 191 6.10 2.93 5.88
N GLU A 192 6.07 4.09 5.23
CA GLU A 192 4.85 4.75 4.74
C GLU A 192 4.10 3.89 3.68
N ARG A 193 4.84 3.00 3.00
CA ARG A 193 4.34 2.13 1.93
C ARG A 193 4.15 0.67 2.33
N LEU A 194 4.55 0.27 3.54
CA LEU A 194 4.68 -1.12 4.00
C LEU A 194 3.45 -1.99 3.69
N PHE A 195 2.26 -1.43 3.91
CA PHE A 195 0.99 -2.12 3.72
C PHE A 195 0.22 -1.63 2.47
N ARG A 196 0.87 -0.92 1.54
CA ARG A 196 0.23 -0.49 0.30
C ARG A 196 0.21 -1.61 -0.74
N SER A 197 1.26 -2.43 -0.83
CA SER A 197 1.37 -3.59 -1.72
C SER A 197 1.07 -4.91 -1.01
N ILE A 198 0.72 -5.94 -1.80
CA ILE A 198 0.45 -7.30 -1.32
C ILE A 198 1.32 -8.26 -2.15
N PRO A 199 2.17 -9.10 -1.52
CA PRO A 199 2.48 -9.13 -0.10
C PRO A 199 3.18 -7.83 0.37
N PRO A 200 3.12 -7.49 1.67
CA PRO A 200 3.85 -6.35 2.21
C PRO A 200 5.35 -6.55 1.97
N VAL A 201 6.02 -5.51 1.47
CA VAL A 201 7.44 -5.59 1.13
C VAL A 201 8.27 -5.21 2.35
N GLY A 202 9.08 -6.15 2.82
CA GLY A 202 9.99 -5.93 3.93
C GLY A 202 10.47 -7.23 4.58
N TRP A 203 11.13 -7.09 5.72
CA TRP A 203 11.74 -8.21 6.43
C TRP A 203 10.83 -8.75 7.52
N SER A 204 10.39 -10.00 7.38
CA SER A 204 9.59 -10.65 8.42
C SER A 204 10.35 -10.72 9.74
N VAL A 205 9.74 -10.22 10.81
CA VAL A 205 10.31 -10.25 12.16
C VAL A 205 10.54 -11.68 12.66
N ASN A 206 9.74 -12.64 12.19
CA ASN A 206 9.93 -14.05 12.51
C ASN A 206 11.33 -14.54 12.14
N ARG A 207 11.90 -14.07 11.03
CA ARG A 207 13.28 -14.42 10.64
C ARG A 207 14.29 -13.96 11.70
N ILE A 208 14.12 -12.73 12.20
CA ILE A 208 15.00 -12.17 13.23
C ILE A 208 14.83 -12.94 14.53
N LEU A 209 13.58 -13.19 14.95
CA LEU A 209 13.30 -13.97 16.17
C LEU A 209 13.91 -15.37 16.10
N TYR A 210 13.81 -16.06 14.97
CA TYR A 210 14.43 -17.38 14.81
C TYR A 210 15.95 -17.33 14.87
N VAL A 211 16.59 -16.37 14.20
CA VAL A 211 18.05 -16.19 14.28
C VAL A 211 18.47 -15.86 15.72
N THR A 212 17.77 -14.95 16.40
CA THR A 212 18.02 -14.61 17.80
C THR A 212 17.87 -15.83 18.71
N MET A 213 16.83 -16.64 18.53
CA MET A 213 16.62 -17.86 19.30
C MET A 213 17.73 -18.90 19.09
N ILE A 214 18.19 -19.08 17.85
CA ILE A 214 19.33 -19.96 17.55
C ILE A 214 20.59 -19.47 18.25
N LEU A 215 20.90 -18.17 18.17
CA LEU A 215 22.08 -17.59 18.81
C LEU A 215 22.04 -17.74 20.35
N ILE A 216 20.88 -17.51 20.97
CA ILE A 216 20.69 -17.71 22.42
C ILE A 216 20.85 -19.19 22.77
N GLY A 217 20.29 -20.09 21.97
CA GLY A 217 20.43 -21.54 22.15
C GLY A 217 21.90 -22.00 22.09
N LEU A 218 22.64 -21.54 21.09
CA LEU A 218 24.08 -21.84 20.94
C LEU A 218 24.90 -21.28 22.10
N ALA A 219 24.62 -20.05 22.54
CA ALA A 219 25.29 -19.44 23.70
C ALA A 219 25.01 -20.24 25.00
N CYS A 220 23.75 -20.65 25.22
CA CYS A 220 23.37 -21.46 26.38
C CYS A 220 24.02 -22.85 26.32
N MET A 221 24.11 -23.47 25.14
CA MET A 221 24.79 -24.74 24.94
C MET A 221 26.28 -24.64 25.23
N PHE A 222 26.96 -23.61 24.72
CA PHE A 222 28.38 -23.37 25.01
C PHE A 222 28.63 -23.15 26.50
N TRP A 223 27.76 -22.38 27.15
CA TRP A 223 27.83 -22.14 28.59
C TRP A 223 27.63 -23.43 29.39
N HIS A 224 26.65 -24.27 29.01
CA HIS A 224 26.44 -25.59 29.59
C HIS A 224 27.70 -26.46 29.48
N MET A 225 28.29 -26.57 28.28
CA MET A 225 29.51 -27.35 28.06
C MET A 225 30.68 -26.88 28.94
N ARG A 226 30.85 -25.55 29.08
CA ARG A 226 31.88 -24.96 29.94
C ARG A 226 31.65 -25.26 31.42
N GLN A 227 30.40 -25.22 31.90
CA GLN A 227 30.07 -25.57 33.29
C GLN A 227 30.24 -27.07 33.58
N LYS A 228 29.84 -27.92 32.63
CA LYS A 228 30.02 -29.37 32.73
C LYS A 228 31.50 -29.76 32.84
N ARG A 229 32.36 -29.15 32.02
CA ARG A 229 33.83 -29.34 32.11
C ARG A 229 34.43 -28.90 33.45
N ARG A 230 33.76 -28.00 34.18
CA ARG A 230 34.16 -27.53 35.51
C ARG A 230 33.56 -28.34 36.66
N GLY A 231 32.83 -29.43 36.38
CA GLY A 231 32.24 -30.30 37.41
C GLY A 231 31.04 -29.69 38.16
N VAL A 232 30.39 -28.66 37.61
CA VAL A 232 29.24 -28.02 38.26
C VAL A 232 28.01 -28.95 38.20
N ARG A 233 27.49 -29.34 39.37
CA ARG A 233 26.39 -30.32 39.52
C ARG A 233 25.07 -29.88 38.85
N GLU A 234 24.80 -28.58 38.75
CA GLU A 234 23.61 -27.99 38.11
C GLU A 234 23.89 -27.36 36.73
N ALA A 235 24.88 -27.89 35.99
CA ALA A 235 25.37 -27.24 34.76
C ALA A 235 24.31 -26.99 33.67
N LEU A 236 23.17 -27.71 33.68
CA LEU A 236 22.10 -27.57 32.69
C LEU A 236 21.00 -26.60 33.12
N ARG A 237 20.71 -26.52 34.42
CA ARG A 237 19.52 -25.83 34.94
C ARG A 237 19.55 -24.34 34.61
N ARG A 238 20.67 -23.66 34.89
CA ARG A 238 20.78 -22.21 34.66
C ARG A 238 20.71 -21.82 33.17
N PRO A 239 21.49 -22.45 32.25
CA PRO A 239 21.37 -22.15 30.83
C PRO A 239 19.98 -22.46 30.27
N LEU A 240 19.36 -23.57 30.69
CA LEU A 240 18.01 -23.93 30.25
C LEU A 240 16.98 -22.90 30.72
N THR A 241 17.01 -22.50 32.00
CA THR A 241 16.10 -21.46 32.52
C THR A 241 16.24 -20.16 31.72
N ILE A 242 17.47 -19.74 31.40
CA ILE A 242 17.71 -18.52 30.63
C ILE A 242 17.17 -18.64 29.21
N PHE A 243 17.40 -19.76 28.54
CA PHE A 243 16.83 -20.03 27.22
C PHE A 243 15.29 -19.96 27.23
N LEU A 244 14.66 -20.63 28.20
CA LEU A 244 13.19 -20.65 28.32
C LEU A 244 12.62 -19.26 28.65
N LEU A 245 13.27 -18.49 29.52
CA LEU A 245 12.87 -17.12 29.82
C LEU A 245 13.03 -16.20 28.62
N SER A 246 14.09 -16.34 27.83
CA SER A 246 14.27 -15.59 26.58
C SER A 246 13.19 -15.94 25.55
N LEU A 247 12.88 -17.23 25.39
CA LEU A 247 11.80 -17.67 24.50
C LEU A 247 10.45 -17.09 24.92
N ALA A 248 10.11 -17.19 26.21
CA ALA A 248 8.87 -16.63 26.76
C ALA A 248 8.81 -15.10 26.59
N GLY A 249 9.93 -14.39 26.81
CA GLY A 249 10.01 -12.95 26.63
C GLY A 249 9.81 -12.50 25.18
N LEU A 250 10.45 -13.18 24.23
CA LEU A 250 10.27 -12.90 22.80
C LEU A 250 8.85 -13.22 22.34
N TRP A 251 8.27 -14.32 22.84
CA TRP A 251 6.89 -14.68 22.54
C TRP A 251 5.91 -13.62 23.08
N LEU A 252 6.02 -13.21 24.34
CA LEU A 252 5.17 -12.17 24.92
C LEU A 252 5.32 -10.83 24.18
N PHE A 253 6.54 -10.46 23.78
CA PHE A 253 6.77 -9.23 23.03
C PHE A 253 6.11 -9.25 21.66
N TYR A 254 6.18 -10.38 20.96
CA TYR A 254 5.52 -10.58 19.67
C TYR A 254 3.99 -10.60 19.82
N ASP A 255 3.49 -11.33 20.81
CA ASP A 255 2.06 -11.48 21.08
C ASP A 255 1.44 -10.14 21.49
N LEU A 256 2.13 -9.34 22.30
CA LEU A 256 1.71 -7.97 22.63
C LEU A 256 1.49 -7.14 21.36
N ARG A 257 2.44 -7.18 20.41
CA ARG A 257 2.29 -6.49 19.13
C ARG A 257 1.05 -7.00 18.40
N MET A 258 0.92 -8.30 18.19
CA MET A 258 -0.21 -8.88 17.44
C MET A 258 -1.56 -8.60 18.12
N GLY A 259 -1.58 -8.61 19.46
CA GLY A 259 -2.73 -8.24 20.27
C GLY A 259 -3.13 -6.78 20.05
N LEU A 260 -2.18 -5.85 20.03
CA LEU A 260 -2.46 -4.44 19.72
C LEU A 260 -3.05 -4.26 18.32
N GLU A 261 -2.58 -5.00 17.32
CA GLU A 261 -3.16 -4.97 15.97
C GLU A 261 -4.62 -5.44 15.99
N THR A 262 -4.89 -6.56 16.66
CA THR A 262 -6.24 -7.11 16.81
C THR A 262 -7.19 -6.15 17.53
N ILE A 263 -6.72 -5.53 18.61
CA ILE A 263 -7.48 -4.51 19.36
C ILE A 263 -7.73 -3.28 18.48
N ALA A 264 -6.73 -2.82 17.72
CA ALA A 264 -6.90 -1.68 16.82
C ALA A 264 -7.99 -1.94 15.76
N TYR A 265 -8.05 -3.16 15.22
CA TYR A 265 -9.13 -3.57 14.33
C TYR A 265 -10.50 -3.56 15.00
N TYR A 266 -10.59 -4.12 16.20
CA TYR A 266 -11.83 -4.14 16.97
C TYR A 266 -12.32 -2.72 17.28
N VAL A 267 -11.43 -1.84 17.74
CA VAL A 267 -11.75 -0.44 18.05
C VAL A 267 -12.20 0.30 16.80
N ARG A 268 -11.54 0.08 15.65
CA ARG A 268 -11.95 0.69 14.38
C ARG A 268 -13.36 0.26 14.00
N ASP A 269 -13.65 -1.03 13.97
CA ASP A 269 -14.99 -1.53 13.62
C ASP A 269 -16.06 -1.08 14.59
N TYR A 270 -15.75 -1.08 15.89
CA TYR A 270 -16.68 -0.58 16.87
C TYR A 270 -17.05 0.87 16.56
N ARG A 271 -16.07 1.72 16.23
CA ARG A 271 -16.31 3.14 15.91
C ARG A 271 -17.01 3.34 14.57
N THR A 272 -16.58 2.64 13.52
CA THR A 272 -17.05 2.92 12.16
C THR A 272 -18.30 2.12 11.76
N TYR A 273 -18.63 1.05 12.49
CA TYR A 273 -19.75 0.18 12.15
C TYR A 273 -20.76 0.03 13.30
N VAL A 274 -20.31 -0.33 14.51
CA VAL A 274 -21.23 -0.64 15.63
C VAL A 274 -21.81 0.62 16.28
N ALA A 275 -20.96 1.61 16.53
CA ALA A 275 -21.32 2.85 17.21
C ALA A 275 -21.64 4.00 16.23
N ALA A 276 -21.42 3.80 14.93
CA ALA A 276 -21.79 4.76 13.91
C ALA A 276 -23.31 4.76 13.71
N ASP A 277 -23.85 5.96 13.45
CA ASP A 277 -25.26 6.14 13.12
C ASP A 277 -25.60 5.38 11.82
N ALA A 278 -26.88 5.06 11.64
CA ALA A 278 -27.36 4.54 10.37
C ALA A 278 -27.05 5.55 9.26
N ASP A 279 -26.69 5.06 8.07
CA ASP A 279 -26.27 5.83 6.88
C ASP A 279 -24.81 6.33 6.89
N GLU A 280 -24.09 6.18 8.01
CA GLU A 280 -22.65 6.45 8.13
C GLU A 280 -21.82 5.18 8.37
N ARG A 281 -22.45 4.00 8.41
CA ARG A 281 -21.76 2.76 8.81
C ARG A 281 -20.83 2.30 7.72
N THR A 282 -19.57 2.17 8.08
CA THR A 282 -18.56 1.57 7.21
C THR A 282 -17.89 0.39 7.89
N PHE A 283 -17.83 -0.72 7.17
CA PHE A 283 -17.13 -1.90 7.60
C PHE A 283 -15.79 -2.03 6.86
N ARG A 284 -14.76 -2.44 7.59
CA ARG A 284 -13.34 -2.42 7.17
C ARG A 284 -13.04 -2.89 5.74
N ASP A 285 -13.70 -3.95 5.26
CA ASP A 285 -13.42 -4.59 3.98
C ASP A 285 -14.54 -4.44 2.94
N ARG A 286 -15.70 -3.91 3.34
CA ARG A 286 -16.91 -3.79 2.50
C ARG A 286 -17.43 -2.35 2.41
N GLY A 287 -16.75 -1.39 3.03
CA GLY A 287 -17.17 0.00 3.06
C GLY A 287 -18.59 0.14 3.60
N TYR A 288 -19.41 0.94 2.93
CA TYR A 288 -20.81 1.20 3.30
C TYR A 288 -21.80 0.11 2.85
N PHE A 289 -21.32 -1.07 2.41
CA PHE A 289 -22.18 -2.12 1.83
C PHE A 289 -23.35 -2.53 2.73
N TYR A 290 -23.11 -2.79 4.01
CA TYR A 290 -24.18 -3.27 4.91
C TYR A 290 -25.26 -2.22 5.11
N ASP A 291 -24.85 -0.96 5.23
CA ASP A 291 -25.74 0.20 5.38
C ASP A 291 -26.57 0.42 4.10
N PHE A 292 -25.92 0.31 2.94
CA PHE A 292 -26.61 0.29 1.65
C PHE A 292 -27.64 -0.84 1.58
N VAL A 293 -27.31 -2.05 2.02
CA VAL A 293 -28.25 -3.18 1.99
C VAL A 293 -29.42 -2.96 2.95
N ASP A 294 -29.19 -2.37 4.13
CA ASP A 294 -30.25 -2.01 5.08
C ASP A 294 -31.26 -1.04 4.42
N GLN A 295 -30.78 -0.05 3.66
CA GLN A 295 -31.63 0.87 2.91
C GLN A 295 -32.28 0.24 1.66
N VAL A 296 -31.62 -0.72 1.02
CA VAL A 296 -32.19 -1.46 -0.13
C VAL A 296 -33.34 -2.37 0.29
N LEU A 297 -33.30 -2.87 1.52
CA LEU A 297 -34.17 -3.94 2.00
C LEU A 297 -35.67 -3.64 1.78
N PRO A 298 -36.22 -2.45 2.10
CA PRO A 298 -37.63 -2.12 1.83
C PRO A 298 -38.01 -2.14 0.35
N HIS A 299 -37.04 -1.91 -0.55
CA HIS A 299 -37.28 -1.90 -2.00
C HIS A 299 -37.26 -3.29 -2.63
N VAL A 300 -36.69 -4.29 -1.96
CA VAL A 300 -36.63 -5.68 -2.44
C VAL A 300 -37.48 -6.66 -1.63
N GLN A 301 -37.87 -6.30 -0.42
CA GLN A 301 -38.79 -7.08 0.41
C GLN A 301 -40.09 -7.36 -0.34
N GLY A 302 -40.55 -8.61 -0.28
CA GLY A 302 -41.76 -9.09 -0.97
C GLY A 302 -41.55 -9.51 -2.44
N ARG A 303 -40.36 -9.27 -3.02
CA ARG A 303 -40.02 -9.75 -4.36
C ARG A 303 -39.39 -11.13 -4.28
N LYS A 304 -39.78 -12.04 -5.18
CA LYS A 304 -39.11 -13.36 -5.27
C LYS A 304 -37.65 -13.22 -5.71
N ARG A 305 -37.40 -12.32 -6.66
CA ARG A 305 -36.09 -12.09 -7.27
C ARG A 305 -35.87 -10.62 -7.59
N TYR A 306 -34.62 -10.21 -7.59
CA TYR A 306 -34.17 -8.88 -8.02
C TYR A 306 -32.76 -9.01 -8.60
N ILE A 307 -32.35 -8.07 -9.44
CA ILE A 307 -31.01 -8.09 -10.02
C ILE A 307 -30.04 -7.37 -9.08
N PHE A 308 -28.89 -7.98 -8.79
CA PHE A 308 -27.84 -7.35 -7.99
C PHE A 308 -26.54 -7.27 -8.80
N LEU A 309 -25.97 -6.06 -8.87
CA LEU A 309 -24.73 -5.78 -9.59
C LEU A 309 -23.74 -5.05 -8.69
N SER A 310 -22.49 -5.54 -8.67
CA SER A 310 -21.37 -4.96 -7.94
C SER A 310 -20.08 -5.09 -8.77
N PRO A 311 -19.00 -4.34 -8.46
CA PRO A 311 -17.71 -4.48 -9.16
C PRO A 311 -17.16 -5.90 -9.15
N PHE A 312 -17.39 -6.62 -8.04
CA PHE A 312 -16.95 -8.00 -7.85
C PHE A 312 -18.10 -8.85 -7.31
N ARG A 313 -18.22 -10.11 -7.74
CA ARG A 313 -19.23 -11.03 -7.20
C ARG A 313 -18.96 -11.43 -5.75
N TRP A 314 -17.70 -11.77 -5.44
CA TRP A 314 -17.25 -12.05 -4.08
C TRP A 314 -16.65 -10.77 -3.47
N PRO A 315 -16.99 -10.38 -2.22
CA PRO A 315 -17.86 -11.06 -1.27
C PRO A 315 -19.35 -10.65 -1.31
N TYR A 316 -19.73 -9.72 -2.19
CA TYR A 316 -21.01 -9.01 -2.10
C TYR A 316 -22.25 -9.85 -2.41
N LEU A 317 -22.22 -10.70 -3.46
CA LEU A 317 -23.38 -11.47 -3.88
C LEU A 317 -23.85 -12.47 -2.81
N GLY A 318 -22.90 -13.13 -2.15
CA GLY A 318 -23.21 -14.06 -1.05
C GLY A 318 -23.80 -13.33 0.16
N ALA A 319 -23.22 -12.18 0.52
CA ALA A 319 -23.68 -11.38 1.64
C ALA A 319 -25.08 -10.79 1.39
N VAL A 320 -25.32 -10.18 0.22
CA VAL A 320 -26.64 -9.59 -0.07
C VAL A 320 -27.73 -10.66 -0.14
N ARG A 321 -27.43 -11.86 -0.66
CA ARG A 321 -28.36 -12.99 -0.69
C ARG A 321 -28.79 -13.43 0.72
N TYR A 322 -27.86 -13.39 1.67
CA TYR A 322 -28.18 -13.71 3.06
C TYR A 322 -29.03 -12.62 3.71
N LEU A 323 -28.66 -11.36 3.52
CA LEU A 323 -29.31 -10.20 4.15
C LEU A 323 -30.72 -9.90 3.61
N THR A 324 -30.98 -10.21 2.35
CA THR A 324 -32.26 -9.92 1.68
C THR A 324 -33.21 -11.11 1.62
N TYR A 325 -32.81 -12.27 2.17
CA TYR A 325 -33.65 -13.47 2.18
C TYR A 325 -35.04 -13.18 2.79
N PRO A 326 -36.15 -13.63 2.17
CA PRO A 326 -36.25 -14.59 1.08
C PRO A 326 -36.15 -14.03 -0.35
N SER A 327 -35.94 -12.73 -0.53
CA SER A 327 -35.73 -12.14 -1.86
C SER A 327 -34.36 -12.56 -2.39
N ILE A 328 -34.30 -13.21 -3.55
CA ILE A 328 -33.04 -13.80 -4.06
C ILE A 328 -32.42 -12.89 -5.12
N PRO A 329 -31.16 -12.42 -4.95
CA PRO A 329 -30.45 -11.72 -6.01
C PRO A 329 -30.14 -12.65 -7.18
N THR A 330 -30.33 -12.17 -8.41
CA THR A 330 -29.97 -12.88 -9.65
C THR A 330 -29.12 -12.00 -10.55
N GLU A 331 -28.49 -12.61 -11.55
CA GLU A 331 -27.75 -11.88 -12.58
C GLU A 331 -28.67 -11.47 -13.74
N PRO A 332 -28.33 -10.42 -14.52
CA PRO A 332 -29.10 -10.01 -15.69
C PRO A 332 -29.34 -11.16 -16.69
N THR A 333 -28.34 -12.02 -16.90
CA THR A 333 -28.42 -13.17 -17.81
C THR A 333 -29.34 -14.28 -17.30
N GLN A 334 -29.65 -14.27 -16.00
CA GLN A 334 -30.52 -15.23 -15.32
C GLN A 334 -31.88 -14.61 -14.98
N ALA A 335 -32.13 -13.38 -15.43
CA ALA A 335 -33.38 -12.70 -15.20
C ALA A 335 -34.49 -13.43 -15.98
N GLU A 336 -35.38 -14.08 -15.23
CA GLU A 336 -36.64 -14.57 -15.78
C GLU A 336 -37.52 -13.36 -16.14
N ASN A 337 -38.46 -13.55 -17.06
CA ASN A 337 -39.46 -12.53 -17.35
C ASN A 337 -40.16 -12.08 -16.05
N GLY A 338 -40.13 -10.78 -15.77
CA GLY A 338 -40.82 -10.19 -14.60
C GLY A 338 -39.92 -9.72 -13.45
N VAL A 339 -38.58 -9.79 -13.57
CA VAL A 339 -37.69 -9.10 -12.61
C VAL A 339 -37.61 -7.61 -12.95
N ASP A 340 -38.20 -6.78 -12.09
CA ASP A 340 -38.34 -5.33 -12.33
C ASP A 340 -37.33 -4.47 -11.56
N THR A 341 -36.65 -5.03 -10.56
CA THR A 341 -35.86 -4.26 -9.60
C THR A 341 -34.38 -4.62 -9.72
N TRP A 342 -33.57 -3.58 -9.88
CA TRP A 342 -32.13 -3.61 -10.06
C TRP A 342 -31.48 -2.91 -8.87
N VAL A 343 -30.55 -3.58 -8.21
CA VAL A 343 -29.78 -3.07 -7.08
C VAL A 343 -28.33 -2.99 -7.55
N ILE A 344 -27.82 -1.77 -7.64
CA ILE A 344 -26.49 -1.46 -8.14
C ILE A 344 -25.66 -1.00 -6.96
N PHE A 345 -24.48 -1.57 -6.76
CA PHE A 345 -23.55 -1.21 -5.68
C PHE A 345 -22.17 -0.90 -6.24
N GLN A 346 -21.66 0.31 -6.03
CA GLN A 346 -20.32 0.78 -6.44
C GLN A 346 -19.95 0.60 -7.93
N ARG A 347 -20.92 0.61 -8.85
CA ARG A 347 -20.69 0.51 -10.30
C ARG A 347 -20.73 1.90 -10.94
N SER A 348 -19.58 2.54 -11.09
CA SER A 348 -19.46 3.86 -11.72
C SER A 348 -19.72 3.85 -13.23
N ASP A 349 -19.65 2.67 -13.85
CA ASP A 349 -19.99 2.40 -15.26
C ASP A 349 -21.51 2.35 -15.52
N MET A 350 -22.32 2.39 -14.45
CA MET A 350 -23.77 2.33 -14.52
C MET A 350 -24.42 3.67 -14.16
N SER A 351 -25.35 4.12 -14.98
CA SER A 351 -26.08 5.38 -14.79
C SER A 351 -27.46 5.31 -15.44
N VAL A 352 -28.30 6.32 -15.23
CA VAL A 352 -29.61 6.44 -15.88
C VAL A 352 -29.51 7.52 -16.95
N ASN A 353 -29.96 7.22 -18.18
CA ASN A 353 -29.97 8.17 -19.28
C ASN A 353 -31.16 9.16 -19.19
N ALA A 354 -31.23 10.10 -20.14
CA ALA A 354 -32.31 11.09 -20.19
C ALA A 354 -33.69 10.46 -20.42
N GLU A 355 -33.75 9.30 -21.07
CA GLU A 355 -34.96 8.52 -21.34
C GLU A 355 -35.41 7.68 -20.13
N GLY A 356 -34.67 7.70 -19.01
CA GLY A 356 -34.98 6.97 -17.79
C GLY A 356 -34.59 5.49 -17.82
N SER A 357 -33.79 5.05 -18.79
CA SER A 357 -33.26 3.69 -18.92
C SER A 357 -31.90 3.54 -18.25
N LEU A 358 -31.59 2.34 -17.77
CA LEU A 358 -30.30 2.02 -17.17
C LEU A 358 -29.25 1.81 -18.28
N LEU A 359 -28.13 2.50 -18.16
CA LEU A 359 -26.93 2.33 -18.96
C LEU A 359 -25.91 1.47 -18.22
N MET A 360 -25.16 0.67 -18.97
CA MET A 360 -23.96 -0.04 -18.54
C MET A 360 -22.91 0.13 -19.63
N ASP A 361 -21.78 0.75 -19.32
CA ASP A 361 -20.73 1.09 -20.31
C ASP A 361 -21.28 1.88 -21.53
N GLY A 362 -22.25 2.77 -21.28
CA GLY A 362 -22.93 3.56 -22.31
C GLY A 362 -23.97 2.81 -23.14
N GLN A 363 -24.20 1.52 -22.89
CA GLN A 363 -25.22 0.72 -23.57
C GLN A 363 -26.49 0.60 -22.71
N VAL A 364 -27.65 0.74 -23.34
CA VAL A 364 -28.95 0.56 -22.66
C VAL A 364 -29.16 -0.91 -22.33
N VAL A 365 -29.34 -1.22 -21.05
CA VAL A 365 -29.53 -2.60 -20.55
C VAL A 365 -30.92 -2.87 -20.00
N THR A 366 -31.75 -1.84 -19.80
CA THR A 366 -33.13 -1.98 -19.34
C THR A 366 -34.11 -1.13 -20.13
N PRO A 367 -35.41 -1.46 -20.10
CA PRO A 367 -36.46 -0.49 -20.39
C PRO A 367 -36.41 0.73 -19.44
N PRO A 368 -37.11 1.83 -19.78
CA PRO A 368 -37.26 2.98 -18.91
C PRO A 368 -37.84 2.62 -17.53
N GLY A 369 -37.43 3.37 -16.52
CA GLY A 369 -37.76 3.13 -15.13
C GLY A 369 -37.54 4.35 -14.26
N THR A 370 -37.43 4.11 -12.95
CA THR A 370 -37.22 5.15 -11.94
C THR A 370 -36.22 4.70 -10.91
N VAL A 371 -35.32 5.59 -10.50
CA VAL A 371 -34.47 5.40 -9.32
C VAL A 371 -35.36 5.51 -8.07
N LEU A 372 -35.34 4.48 -7.24
CA LEU A 372 -36.10 4.40 -6.00
C LEU A 372 -35.30 4.81 -4.77
N LEU A 373 -33.99 4.61 -4.84
CA LEU A 373 -33.02 4.95 -3.80
C LEU A 373 -31.74 5.40 -4.50
N ASP A 374 -31.25 6.57 -4.14
CA ASP A 374 -29.91 7.05 -4.50
C ASP A 374 -29.10 7.15 -3.21
N PHE A 375 -28.13 6.25 -3.03
CA PHE A 375 -27.38 6.12 -1.78
C PHE A 375 -26.02 6.82 -1.87
N ALA A 376 -25.26 6.51 -2.92
CA ALA A 376 -23.94 7.08 -3.18
C ALA A 376 -23.60 6.96 -4.68
N PRO A 377 -22.58 7.67 -5.19
CA PRO A 377 -22.16 7.53 -6.58
C PRO A 377 -21.93 6.05 -6.97
N GLY A 378 -22.67 5.59 -7.99
CA GLY A 378 -22.64 4.20 -8.45
C GLY A 378 -23.35 3.18 -7.55
N SER A 379 -24.10 3.62 -6.53
CA SER A 379 -24.84 2.77 -5.59
C SER A 379 -26.29 3.24 -5.46
N PHE A 380 -27.22 2.53 -6.09
CA PHE A 380 -28.63 2.93 -6.17
C PHE A 380 -29.57 1.75 -6.46
N VAL A 381 -30.86 1.95 -6.24
CA VAL A 381 -31.92 1.00 -6.62
C VAL A 381 -32.73 1.58 -7.76
N PHE A 382 -32.86 0.83 -8.84
CA PHE A 382 -33.62 1.20 -10.02
C PHE A 382 -34.76 0.20 -10.26
N ARG A 383 -35.92 0.69 -10.67
CA ARG A 383 -37.06 -0.16 -11.04
C ARG A 383 -37.56 0.14 -12.44
N THR A 384 -37.63 -0.88 -13.28
CA THR A 384 -38.18 -0.78 -14.63
C THR A 384 -39.70 -0.65 -14.59
N ARG A 385 -40.27 0.08 -15.54
CA ARG A 385 -41.71 0.05 -15.78
C ARG A 385 -42.09 -1.21 -16.54
N PRO A 386 -43.24 -1.83 -16.26
CA PRO A 386 -43.74 -2.94 -17.07
C PRO A 386 -43.88 -2.50 -18.53
N ALA A 387 -43.46 -3.34 -19.47
CA ALA A 387 -43.70 -3.11 -20.89
C ALA A 387 -45.22 -3.14 -21.14
N GLY A 388 -45.85 -1.95 -21.26
CA GLY A 388 -47.29 -1.82 -21.55
C GLY A 388 -48.06 -0.77 -20.75
N SER A 389 -47.43 -0.06 -19.79
CA SER A 389 -48.07 1.07 -19.09
C SER A 389 -47.61 2.41 -19.68
N LEU A 390 -48.29 2.85 -20.74
CA LEU A 390 -48.27 4.23 -21.21
C LEU A 390 -49.63 4.88 -20.93
#